data_AF-A0A7S0RSV6-F1
#
_entry.id   AF-A0A7S0RSV6-F1
#
_cell.length_a   1.000
_cell.length_b   1.000
_cell.length_c   1.000
_cell.angle_alpha   90.00
_cell.angle_beta   90.00
_cell.angle_gamma   90.00
#
_symmetry.space_group_name_H-M   'P 1'
#
loop_
_entity.id
_entity.type
_entity.pdbx_description
1 polymer ?
#
loop_
_entity_poly.entity_id
_entity_poly.type
_entity_poly.pdbx_seq_one_letter_code
_entity_poly.pdbx_strand_id
1 'polypeptide(L)'
;AGQRSELTLGPGCRAAGDEVDTMQLGFSSQAGAFMTLGAGCEAHTCVRTGFSCIGADTKLTTGPGCCCSTSLNGGRAFTAFMGAVLTAGSQCAVSGKFGSGFEAHGPDARMEV
;
A
#
# COMPACT_ATOMS: atom_id res chain seq x y z
N ALA A 1 24.60 -2.63 8.58
CA ALA A 1 23.19 -2.77 8.99
C ALA A 1 22.53 -1.41 8.82
N GLY A 2 21.60 -1.26 7.88
CA GLY A 2 20.83 -0.03 7.73
C GLY A 2 19.86 0.13 8.90
N GLN A 3 19.72 1.34 9.44
CA GLN A 3 18.75 1.63 10.49
C GLN A 3 17.34 1.34 9.95
N ARG A 4 16.65 0.35 10.51
CA ARG A 4 15.24 0.08 10.18
C ARG A 4 14.39 1.24 10.68
N SER A 5 13.78 1.97 9.77
CA SER A 5 12.78 2.97 10.10
C SER A 5 11.40 2.31 10.23
N GLU A 6 10.62 2.76 11.21
CA GLU A 6 9.29 2.24 11.48
C GLU A 6 8.27 3.38 11.55
N LEU A 7 7.10 3.18 10.94
CA LEU A 7 5.96 4.07 11.03
C LEU A 7 4.71 3.27 11.39
N THR A 8 4.08 3.64 12.50
CA THR A 8 2.77 3.10 12.91
C THR A 8 1.72 4.19 12.84
N LEU A 9 0.61 3.90 12.17
CA LEU A 9 -0.52 4.79 11.97
C LEU A 9 -1.73 4.24 12.72
N GLY A 10 -2.47 5.13 13.38
CA GLY A 10 -3.72 4.78 14.05
C GLY A 10 -4.84 4.40 13.07
N PRO A 11 -6.02 3.99 13.59
CA PRO A 11 -7.18 3.69 12.76
C PRO A 11 -7.66 4.91 11.96
N GLY A 12 -8.19 4.67 10.76
CA GLY A 12 -8.88 5.70 9.97
C GLY A 12 -7.99 6.77 9.34
N CYS A 13 -6.67 6.59 9.32
CA CYS A 13 -5.79 7.51 8.62
C CYS A 13 -6.10 7.52 7.11
N ARG A 14 -6.11 8.70 6.50
CA ARG A 14 -6.37 8.88 5.07
C ARG A 14 -5.14 9.47 4.38
N ALA A 15 -4.62 8.75 3.40
CA ALA A 15 -3.72 9.30 2.40
C ALA A 15 -4.59 9.73 1.20
N ALA A 16 -4.64 11.02 0.92
CA ALA A 16 -5.38 11.57 -0.20
C ALA A 16 -4.50 12.60 -0.92
N GLY A 17 -4.63 12.66 -2.23
CA GLY A 17 -4.10 13.79 -2.96
C GLY A 17 -4.99 14.18 -4.14
N ASP A 18 -4.63 15.28 -4.79
CA ASP A 18 -5.45 15.87 -5.84
C ASP A 18 -5.34 15.10 -7.16
N GLU A 19 -6.45 14.95 -7.88
CA GLU A 19 -6.57 14.16 -9.12
C GLU A 19 -5.68 14.66 -10.27
N VAL A 20 -5.06 15.83 -10.13
CA VAL A 20 -4.23 16.47 -11.15
C VAL A 20 -2.79 15.96 -11.11
N ASP A 21 -2.33 15.40 -9.98
CA ASP A 21 -0.95 14.99 -9.82
C ASP A 21 -0.75 13.48 -10.01
N THR A 22 -0.18 13.13 -11.17
CA THR A 22 -0.07 11.75 -11.64
C THR A 22 0.95 10.89 -10.90
N MET A 23 1.73 11.46 -9.97
CA MET A 23 2.82 10.75 -9.29
C MET A 23 2.48 10.27 -7.88
N GLN A 24 1.26 10.50 -7.39
CA GLN A 24 0.93 10.27 -5.99
C GLN A 24 0.91 8.78 -5.60
N LEU A 25 1.58 8.50 -4.49
CA LEU A 25 1.53 7.25 -3.74
C LEU A 25 0.70 7.51 -2.47
N GLY A 26 -0.09 6.52 -2.05
CA GLY A 26 -0.73 6.55 -0.75
C GLY A 26 0.27 6.16 0.34
N PHE A 27 0.01 5.07 1.05
CA PHE A 27 0.89 4.57 2.10
C PHE A 27 2.02 3.72 1.52
N SER A 28 3.27 4.11 1.79
CA SER A 28 4.45 3.48 1.19
C SER A 28 5.57 3.22 2.19
N SER A 29 6.08 1.98 2.22
CA SER A 29 7.31 1.60 2.92
C SER A 29 8.39 1.19 1.92
N GLN A 30 9.64 1.63 2.10
CA GLN A 30 10.73 1.35 1.16
C GLN A 30 12.04 1.07 1.88
N ALA A 31 12.98 0.42 1.19
CA ALA A 31 14.38 0.33 1.59
C ALA A 31 14.61 -0.23 3.01
N GLY A 32 13.91 -1.31 3.35
CA GLY A 32 14.04 -1.99 4.64
C GLY A 32 13.15 -1.41 5.75
N ALA A 33 12.26 -0.45 5.42
CA ALA A 33 11.35 0.15 6.37
C ALA A 33 10.13 -0.74 6.66
N PHE A 34 9.59 -0.60 7.86
CA PHE A 34 8.35 -1.27 8.29
C PHE A 34 7.24 -0.23 8.48
N MET A 35 6.05 -0.55 7.97
CA MET A 35 4.86 0.26 8.13
C MET A 35 3.70 -0.58 8.62
N THR A 36 3.04 -0.12 9.68
CA THR A 36 1.84 -0.74 10.22
C THR A 36 0.70 0.27 10.21
N LEU A 37 -0.41 -0.08 9.58
CA LEU A 37 -1.61 0.74 9.49
C LEU A 37 -2.71 0.16 10.38
N GLY A 38 -3.36 1.01 11.16
CA GLY A 38 -4.56 0.65 11.90
C GLY A 38 -5.74 0.26 10.99
N ALA A 39 -6.85 -0.13 11.62
CA ALA A 39 -8.07 -0.50 10.90
C ALA A 39 -8.65 0.68 10.11
N GLY A 40 -9.24 0.38 8.94
CA GLY A 40 -10.01 1.36 8.15
C GLY A 40 -9.19 2.50 7.57
N CYS A 41 -7.87 2.34 7.40
CA CYS A 41 -7.07 3.34 6.71
C CYS A 41 -7.42 3.38 5.21
N GLU A 42 -7.40 4.58 4.63
CA GLU A 42 -7.86 4.81 3.26
C GLU A 42 -6.77 5.44 2.38
N ALA A 43 -6.46 4.80 1.26
CA ALA A 43 -5.66 5.39 0.20
C ALA A 43 -6.60 5.86 -0.92
N HIS A 44 -6.95 7.15 -0.89
CA HIS A 44 -7.91 7.79 -1.79
C HIS A 44 -7.16 8.55 -2.90
N THR A 45 -7.73 8.56 -4.12
CA THR A 45 -7.20 9.31 -5.29
C THR A 45 -5.73 9.04 -5.63
N CYS A 46 -5.23 7.87 -5.23
CA CYS A 46 -3.86 7.46 -5.55
C CYS A 46 -3.77 7.08 -7.02
N VAL A 47 -3.10 7.93 -7.82
CA VAL A 47 -3.00 7.74 -9.28
C VAL A 47 -2.14 6.54 -9.64
N ARG A 48 -1.06 6.31 -8.86
CA ARG A 48 -0.07 5.29 -9.18
C ARG A 48 -0.16 4.07 -8.29
N THR A 49 -0.12 4.25 -6.96
CA THR A 49 -0.18 3.12 -6.02
C THR A 49 -0.81 3.51 -4.69
N GLY A 50 -1.75 2.71 -4.19
CA GLY A 50 -2.45 2.96 -2.92
C GLY A 50 -1.63 2.60 -1.68
N PHE A 51 -1.47 1.31 -1.44
CA PHE A 51 -0.64 0.71 -0.40
C PHE A 51 0.51 -0.03 -1.07
N SER A 52 1.75 0.37 -0.80
CA SER A 52 2.92 -0.24 -1.44
C SER A 52 4.09 -0.51 -0.51
N CYS A 53 4.74 -1.65 -0.68
CA CYS A 53 6.05 -1.92 -0.10
C CYS A 53 7.05 -2.35 -1.18
N ILE A 54 8.29 -1.85 -1.09
CA ILE A 54 9.32 -2.08 -2.12
C ILE A 54 10.68 -2.36 -1.48
N GLY A 55 11.28 -3.49 -1.88
CA GLY A 55 12.64 -3.87 -1.54
C GLY A 55 12.72 -5.00 -0.50
N ALA A 56 13.87 -5.68 -0.48
CA ALA A 56 14.16 -6.71 0.49
C ALA A 56 14.04 -6.16 1.92
N ASP A 57 13.61 -7.02 2.84
CA ASP A 57 13.39 -6.67 4.25
C ASP A 57 12.43 -5.47 4.46
N THR A 58 11.53 -5.20 3.51
CA THR A 58 10.52 -4.14 3.62
C THR A 58 9.15 -4.76 3.87
N LYS A 59 8.41 -4.19 4.82
CA LYS A 59 7.10 -4.72 5.22
C LYS A 59 6.04 -3.63 5.32
N LEU A 60 4.85 -3.94 4.82
CA LEU A 60 3.66 -3.15 5.06
C LEU A 60 2.54 -4.06 5.55
N THR A 61 1.98 -3.76 6.72
CA THR A 61 0.86 -4.50 7.29
C THR A 61 -0.34 -3.56 7.41
N THR A 62 -1.46 -3.93 6.80
CA THR A 62 -2.72 -3.18 6.95
C THR A 62 -3.63 -3.81 7.99
N GLY A 63 -4.33 -2.95 8.75
CA GLY A 63 -5.41 -3.37 9.62
C GLY A 63 -6.66 -3.80 8.85
N PRO A 64 -7.65 -4.36 9.55
CA PRO A 64 -8.93 -4.74 8.96
C PRO A 64 -9.63 -3.57 8.27
N GLY A 65 -10.32 -3.84 7.15
CA GLY A 65 -11.18 -2.86 6.49
C GLY A 65 -10.45 -1.71 5.79
N CYS A 66 -9.12 -1.77 5.64
CA CYS A 66 -8.40 -0.76 4.87
C CYS A 66 -8.83 -0.79 3.40
N CYS A 67 -8.96 0.38 2.78
CA CYS A 67 -9.46 0.44 1.41
C CYS A 67 -8.63 1.37 0.53
N CYS A 68 -8.60 1.03 -0.76
CA CYS A 68 -8.01 1.87 -1.77
C CYS A 68 -9.05 2.21 -2.83
N SER A 69 -9.16 3.48 -3.17
CA SER A 69 -10.06 3.98 -4.21
C SER A 69 -9.35 4.91 -5.18
N THR A 70 -9.68 4.78 -6.46
CA THR A 70 -9.19 5.69 -7.51
C THR A 70 -10.24 5.94 -8.58
N SER A 71 -10.32 7.19 -9.05
CA SER A 71 -11.13 7.61 -10.20
C SER A 71 -10.39 7.43 -11.53
N LEU A 72 -9.08 7.18 -11.48
CA LEU A 72 -8.20 7.12 -12.64
C LEU A 72 -7.92 5.67 -13.09
N ASN A 73 -7.58 5.51 -14.37
CA ASN A 73 -7.28 4.20 -14.95
C ASN A 73 -5.82 3.80 -14.69
N GLY A 74 -5.58 2.53 -14.35
CA GLY A 74 -4.25 1.90 -14.50
C GLY A 74 -3.32 1.99 -13.29
N GLY A 75 -3.83 2.40 -12.13
CA GLY A 75 -3.09 2.30 -10.86
C GLY A 75 -3.07 0.89 -10.27
N ARG A 76 -2.34 0.72 -9.16
CA ARG A 76 -2.34 -0.51 -8.35
C ARG A 76 -2.81 -0.21 -6.92
N ALA A 77 -3.68 -1.03 -6.36
CA ALA A 77 -4.21 -0.75 -5.03
C ALA A 77 -3.27 -1.23 -3.91
N PHE A 78 -3.09 -2.54 -3.74
CA PHE A 78 -2.20 -3.14 -2.75
C PHE A 78 -1.07 -3.86 -3.47
N THR A 79 0.19 -3.47 -3.22
CA THR A 79 1.31 -4.03 -3.98
C THR A 79 2.59 -4.25 -3.19
N ALA A 80 3.14 -5.45 -3.30
CA ALA A 80 4.50 -5.77 -2.84
C ALA A 80 5.46 -5.89 -4.02
N PHE A 81 6.64 -5.28 -3.93
CA PHE A 81 7.68 -5.34 -4.96
C PHE A 81 9.02 -5.83 -4.42
N MET A 82 9.73 -6.63 -5.21
CA MET A 82 11.17 -6.91 -5.06
C MET A 82 11.56 -7.36 -3.65
N GLY A 83 11.08 -8.52 -3.21
CA GLY A 83 11.38 -9.08 -1.89
C GLY A 83 10.61 -8.47 -0.72
N ALA A 84 9.73 -7.50 -0.98
CA ALA A 84 8.88 -6.93 0.05
C ALA A 84 7.71 -7.85 0.40
N VAL A 85 7.19 -7.71 1.62
CA VAL A 85 6.00 -8.43 2.09
C VAL A 85 4.90 -7.43 2.41
N LEU A 86 3.73 -7.62 1.81
CA LEU A 86 2.51 -6.92 2.18
C LEU A 86 1.55 -7.90 2.85
N THR A 87 1.14 -7.59 4.07
CA THR A 87 0.10 -8.35 4.79
C THR A 87 -1.16 -7.50 4.86
N ALA A 88 -2.21 -7.91 4.15
CA ALA A 88 -3.49 -7.23 4.16
C ALA A 88 -4.37 -7.74 5.32
N GLY A 89 -4.99 -6.81 6.04
CA GLY A 89 -6.00 -7.16 7.03
C GLY A 89 -7.27 -7.71 6.39
N SER A 90 -8.06 -8.45 7.17
CA SER A 90 -9.38 -8.94 6.76
C SER A 90 -10.26 -7.80 6.24
N GLN A 91 -11.09 -8.08 5.23
CA GLN A 91 -12.04 -7.13 4.65
C GLN A 91 -11.38 -5.91 3.97
N CYS A 92 -10.08 -5.98 3.63
CA CYS A 92 -9.50 -4.96 2.76
C CYS A 92 -10.20 -4.94 1.40
N ALA A 93 -10.43 -3.74 0.87
CA ALA A 93 -11.23 -3.55 -0.33
C ALA A 93 -10.55 -2.62 -1.34
N VAL A 94 -10.82 -2.89 -2.62
CA VAL A 94 -10.35 -2.09 -3.73
C VAL A 94 -11.56 -1.65 -4.54
N SER A 95 -11.68 -0.36 -4.83
CA SER A 95 -12.79 0.20 -5.60
C SER A 95 -12.31 1.19 -6.66
N GLY A 96 -12.97 1.20 -7.82
CA GLY A 96 -12.59 2.07 -8.93
C GLY A 96 -11.76 1.37 -10.01
N LYS A 97 -11.08 2.15 -10.86
CA LYS A 97 -10.53 1.67 -12.13
C LYS A 97 -9.06 1.27 -12.04
N PHE A 98 -8.73 0.45 -11.05
CA PHE A 98 -7.39 -0.09 -10.92
C PHE A 98 -7.06 -1.04 -12.07
N GLY A 99 -5.80 -1.01 -12.53
CA GLY A 99 -5.25 -2.09 -13.35
C GLY A 99 -5.13 -3.38 -12.53
N SER A 100 -4.97 -3.24 -11.21
CA SER A 100 -4.85 -4.37 -10.30
C SER A 100 -5.21 -4.07 -8.85
N GLY A 101 -5.80 -5.08 -8.18
CA GLY A 101 -6.25 -5.01 -6.79
C GLY A 101 -5.15 -5.35 -5.77
N PHE A 102 -4.79 -6.63 -5.69
CA PHE A 102 -3.76 -7.14 -4.79
C PHE A 102 -2.71 -7.87 -5.61
N GLU A 103 -1.45 -7.43 -5.53
CA GLU A 103 -0.38 -8.01 -6.34
C GLU A 103 0.96 -8.10 -5.60
N ALA A 104 1.75 -9.11 -5.97
CA ALA A 104 3.15 -9.21 -5.63
C ALA A 104 3.97 -9.31 -6.93
N HIS A 105 5.02 -8.50 -7.06
CA HIS A 105 5.83 -8.38 -8.28
C HIS A 105 7.32 -8.54 -8.00
N GLY A 106 7.96 -9.41 -8.77
CA GLY A 106 9.40 -9.66 -8.69
C GLY A 106 9.78 -10.78 -7.72
N PRO A 107 11.08 -11.10 -7.67
CA PRO A 107 11.58 -12.20 -6.85
C PRO A 107 11.29 -11.95 -5.37
N ASP A 108 10.90 -13.01 -4.67
CA ASP A 108 10.63 -13.05 -3.23
C ASP A 108 9.56 -12.07 -2.70
N ALA A 109 8.91 -11.30 -3.58
CA ALA A 109 7.79 -10.45 -3.21
C ALA A 109 6.60 -11.32 -2.82
N ARG A 110 5.90 -10.96 -1.74
CA ARG A 110 4.77 -11.74 -1.21
C ARG A 110 3.62 -10.84 -0.81
N MET A 111 2.43 -11.35 -1.08
CA MET A 111 1.16 -10.80 -0.64
C MET A 111 0.48 -11.83 0.26
N GLU A 112 0.13 -11.44 1.47
CA GLU A 112 -0.63 -12.22 2.44
C GLU A 112 -1.99 -11.54 2.62
N VAL A 113 -3.08 -12.27 2.44
CA VAL A 113 -4.47 -11.78 2.49
C VAL A 113 -5.34 -12.64 3.39
#